data_AF-A0A8S0QS30-F1
#
_entry.id   AF-A0A8S0QS30-F1
#
_cell.length_a   1.000
_cell.length_b   1.000
_cell.length_c   1.000
_cell.angle_alpha   90.00
_cell.angle_beta   90.00
_cell.angle_gamma   90.00
#
_symmetry.space_group_name_H-M   'P 1'
#
loop_
_entity.id
_entity.type
_entity.pdbx_description
1 polymer ?
#
loop_
_entity_poly.entity_id
_entity_poly.type
_entity_poly.pdbx_seq_one_letter_code
_entity_poly.pdbx_strand_id
1 'polypeptide(L)'
;MNPSTSLTTFNKKKGGFRACMFVFVLGALENIGFVANTSFMVLYFSMVMHFNISTAANALTNFLGSTADHNPTIQAYSKSLQPDPCTESTCIKGRQALMLYTSLCLQALGAGGVKGSIAALGADQFDHKDQKGSQGLASYLNYYQFSATIGSIIGVTGVAWVPMNKDWFWGFFIGLVAALIGFVVLALGKPFYCFQPLANSPILRVSQVNLYSCLPSSLSCIV
;
A
#
# COMPACT_ATOMS: atom_id res chain seq x y z
N MET A 1 -1.98 -26.16 -36.43
CA MET A 1 -2.66 -26.02 -35.12
C MET A 1 -2.36 -24.63 -34.59
N ASN A 2 -3.38 -23.79 -34.41
CA ASN A 2 -3.23 -22.40 -33.99
C ASN A 2 -2.94 -22.35 -32.47
N PRO A 3 -1.84 -21.74 -32.00
CA PRO A 3 -1.46 -21.74 -30.58
C PRO A 3 -2.21 -20.71 -29.72
N SER A 4 -3.23 -20.02 -30.24
CA SER A 4 -3.89 -18.90 -29.55
C SER A 4 -5.15 -19.27 -28.74
N THR A 5 -5.55 -20.54 -28.68
CA THR A 5 -6.88 -20.93 -28.16
C THR A 5 -6.91 -21.51 -26.74
N SER A 6 -5.78 -21.69 -26.05
CA SER A 6 -5.73 -22.39 -24.75
C SER A 6 -5.39 -21.54 -23.51
N LEU A 7 -5.14 -20.23 -23.64
CA LEU A 7 -4.60 -19.41 -22.53
C LEU A 7 -5.59 -18.43 -21.86
N THR A 8 -6.89 -18.55 -22.14
CA THR A 8 -7.91 -17.76 -21.42
C THR A 8 -9.12 -18.61 -21.07
N THR A 9 -8.96 -19.63 -20.24
CA THR A 9 -10.12 -20.23 -19.57
C THR A 9 -10.34 -19.52 -18.24
N PHE A 10 -10.96 -18.34 -18.31
CA PHE A 10 -11.57 -17.72 -17.14
C PHE A 10 -12.56 -18.76 -16.59
N ASN A 11 -12.28 -19.33 -15.42
CA ASN A 11 -13.15 -20.37 -14.87
C ASN A 11 -14.44 -19.69 -14.39
N LYS A 12 -15.52 -19.84 -15.17
CA LYS A 12 -16.82 -19.20 -14.96
C LYS A 12 -17.43 -19.45 -13.56
N LYS A 13 -16.94 -20.45 -12.80
CA LYS A 13 -17.35 -20.73 -11.41
C LYS A 13 -16.63 -19.90 -10.35
N LYS A 14 -15.54 -19.20 -10.66
CA LYS A 14 -14.72 -18.41 -9.72
C LYS A 14 -14.67 -16.94 -10.15
N GLY A 15 -14.45 -16.04 -9.18
CA GLY A 15 -14.39 -14.59 -9.42
C GLY A 15 -15.73 -13.85 -9.30
N GLY A 16 -15.79 -12.63 -9.84
CA GLY A 16 -16.89 -11.69 -9.68
C GLY A 16 -17.05 -11.13 -8.27
N PHE A 17 -18.19 -10.48 -8.00
CA PHE A 17 -18.43 -9.75 -6.75
C PHE A 17 -18.35 -10.59 -5.47
N ARG A 18 -18.58 -11.90 -5.53
CA ARG A 18 -18.46 -12.78 -4.35
C ARG A 18 -17.01 -12.88 -3.86
N ALA A 19 -16.06 -12.90 -4.79
CA ALA A 19 -14.64 -12.86 -4.47
C ALA A 19 -14.22 -11.47 -3.96
N CYS A 20 -14.78 -10.41 -4.55
CA CYS A 20 -14.52 -9.03 -4.16
C CYS A 20 -15.01 -8.68 -2.75
N MET A 21 -15.98 -9.40 -2.17
CA MET A 21 -16.43 -9.15 -0.79
C MET A 21 -15.28 -9.25 0.23
N PHE A 22 -14.41 -10.27 0.09
CA PHE A 22 -13.22 -10.41 0.95
C PHE A 22 -12.24 -9.25 0.76
N VAL A 23 -12.13 -8.76 -0.47
CA VAL A 23 -11.31 -7.59 -0.82
C VAL A 23 -11.87 -6.31 -0.23
N PHE A 24 -13.19 -6.11 -0.25
CA PHE A 24 -13.84 -4.95 0.39
C PHE A 24 -13.66 -4.95 1.90
N VAL A 25 -13.77 -6.12 2.57
CA VAL A 25 -13.54 -6.23 4.02
C VAL A 25 -12.08 -5.90 4.35
N LEU A 26 -11.12 -6.46 3.60
CA LEU A 26 -9.72 -6.11 3.77
C LEU A 26 -9.48 -4.61 3.53
N GLY A 27 -10.02 -4.05 2.44
CA GLY A 27 -9.89 -2.64 2.10
C GLY A 27 -10.44 -1.72 3.21
N ALA A 28 -11.59 -2.05 3.78
CA ALA A 28 -12.15 -1.31 4.91
C ALA A 28 -11.25 -1.43 6.16
N LEU A 29 -10.84 -2.63 6.56
CA LEU A 29 -9.98 -2.86 7.73
C LEU A 29 -8.61 -2.19 7.59
N GLU A 30 -8.02 -2.25 6.41
CA GLU A 30 -6.73 -1.62 6.10
C GLU A 30 -6.84 -0.10 6.18
N ASN A 31 -7.91 0.50 5.64
CA ASN A 31 -8.12 1.95 5.76
C ASN A 31 -8.42 2.40 7.19
N ILE A 32 -9.15 1.62 7.99
CA ILE A 32 -9.34 1.89 9.42
C ILE A 32 -7.98 1.98 10.12
N GLY A 33 -7.16 0.94 9.97
CA GLY A 33 -5.85 0.85 10.61
C GLY A 33 -4.89 1.93 10.12
N PHE A 34 -4.83 2.15 8.80
CA PHE A 34 -3.93 3.13 8.18
C PHE A 34 -4.25 4.56 8.58
N VAL A 35 -5.52 4.97 8.49
CA VAL A 35 -5.94 6.34 8.83
C VAL A 35 -5.76 6.60 10.32
N ALA A 36 -6.21 5.67 11.18
CA ALA A 36 -6.02 5.79 12.62
C ALA A 36 -4.53 5.91 12.98
N ASN A 37 -3.69 5.03 12.43
CA ASN A 37 -2.26 5.04 12.69
C ASN A 37 -1.56 6.31 12.18
N THR A 38 -2.00 6.85 11.05
CA THR A 38 -1.51 8.13 10.54
C THR A 38 -1.85 9.26 11.51
N SER A 39 -3.10 9.32 11.98
CA SER A 39 -3.51 10.31 12.99
C SER A 39 -2.71 10.16 14.30
N PHE A 40 -2.49 8.93 14.76
CA PHE A 40 -1.71 8.65 15.96
C PHE A 40 -0.27 9.10 15.83
N MET A 41 0.38 8.82 14.71
CA MET A 41 1.76 9.24 14.49
C MET A 41 1.89 10.77 14.53
N VAL A 42 0.98 11.51 13.89
CA VAL A 42 1.00 12.99 13.95
C VAL A 42 0.80 13.47 15.39
N LEU A 43 -0.16 12.93 16.11
CA LEU A 43 -0.43 13.31 17.50
C LEU A 43 0.72 12.91 18.43
N TYR A 44 1.34 11.74 18.22
CA TYR A 44 2.48 11.25 18.99
C TYR A 44 3.71 12.14 18.77
N PHE A 45 3.96 12.53 17.52
CA PHE A 45 5.06 13.42 17.17
C PHE A 45 4.86 14.81 17.79
N SER A 46 3.62 15.27 17.86
CA SER A 46 3.32 16.58 18.43
C SER A 46 3.28 16.60 19.96
N MET A 47 2.62 15.64 20.60
CA MET A 47 2.41 15.62 22.05
C MET A 47 3.58 15.02 22.83
N VAL A 48 4.28 14.03 22.26
CA VAL A 48 5.35 13.29 22.96
C VAL A 48 6.74 13.73 22.50
N MET A 49 6.94 13.94 21.20
CA MET A 49 8.23 14.40 20.66
C MET A 49 8.33 15.92 20.49
N HIS A 50 7.30 16.65 20.94
CA HIS A 50 7.23 18.11 20.94
C HIS A 50 7.49 18.78 19.57
N PHE A 51 7.14 18.10 18.48
CA PHE A 51 7.13 18.74 17.16
C PHE A 51 5.89 19.63 16.96
N ASN A 52 6.06 20.72 16.21
CA ASN A 52 4.91 21.47 15.70
C ASN A 52 4.04 20.56 14.83
N ILE A 53 2.72 20.73 14.88
CA ILE A 53 1.76 19.89 14.13
C ILE A 53 2.10 19.86 12.64
N SER A 54 2.45 21.01 12.05
CA SER A 54 2.85 21.11 10.65
C SER A 54 4.14 20.31 10.36
N THR A 55 5.14 20.38 11.25
CA THR A 55 6.39 19.63 11.10
C THR A 55 6.17 18.13 11.26
N ALA A 56 5.35 17.72 12.22
CA ALA A 56 4.95 16.33 12.44
C ALA A 56 4.20 15.75 11.23
N ALA A 57 3.21 16.49 10.72
CA ALA A 57 2.42 16.10 9.55
C ALA A 57 3.29 16.02 8.29
N ASN A 58 4.18 16.98 8.07
CA ASN A 58 5.11 16.97 6.93
C ASN A 58 6.12 15.83 7.03
N ALA A 59 6.67 15.57 8.22
CA ALA A 59 7.60 14.45 8.42
C ALA A 59 6.92 13.12 8.12
N LEU A 60 5.70 12.91 8.62
CA LEU A 60 4.93 11.69 8.36
C LEU A 60 4.50 11.56 6.90
N THR A 61 4.02 12.65 6.29
CA THR A 61 3.59 12.67 4.87
C THR A 61 4.77 12.45 3.95
N ASN A 62 5.90 13.09 4.20
CA ASN A 62 7.13 12.85 3.46
C ASN A 62 7.58 11.40 3.65
N PHE A 63 7.48 10.83 4.85
CA PHE A 63 7.84 9.44 5.08
C PHE A 63 6.93 8.45 4.33
N LEU A 64 5.62 8.66 4.38
CA LEU A 64 4.62 7.82 3.69
C LEU A 64 4.63 8.02 2.16
N GLY A 65 4.98 9.22 1.68
CA GLY A 65 5.05 9.55 0.25
C GLY A 65 6.40 9.27 -0.40
N SER A 66 7.50 9.31 0.35
CA SER A 66 8.87 9.13 -0.18
C SER A 66 9.20 7.67 -0.52
N THR A 67 8.33 6.71 -0.21
CA THR A 67 8.42 5.36 -0.77
C THR A 67 8.01 5.28 -2.26
N ALA A 68 7.55 6.39 -2.87
CA ALA A 68 7.27 6.44 -4.30
C ALA A 68 8.18 7.40 -5.10
N ASP A 69 8.84 8.40 -4.50
CA ASP A 69 9.53 9.43 -5.33
C ASP A 69 10.73 10.18 -4.73
N HIS A 70 11.37 9.71 -3.65
CA HIS A 70 12.58 10.39 -3.13
C HIS A 70 13.77 9.45 -2.97
N ASN A 71 14.68 9.57 -3.94
CA ASN A 71 16.07 9.21 -3.80
C ASN A 71 16.66 10.04 -2.63
N PRO A 72 17.19 9.43 -1.55
CA PRO A 72 17.80 10.16 -0.43
C PRO A 72 19.02 11.02 -0.83
N THR A 73 19.46 10.92 -2.08
CA THR A 73 20.59 11.69 -2.63
C THR A 73 20.27 13.17 -2.86
N ILE A 74 19.03 13.57 -3.18
CA ILE A 74 18.72 14.98 -3.51
C ILE A 74 18.69 15.85 -2.25
N GLN A 75 18.16 15.33 -1.13
CA GLN A 75 18.26 15.98 0.18
C GLN A 75 19.70 15.97 0.73
N ALA A 76 20.51 14.97 0.38
CA ALA A 76 21.93 14.93 0.75
C ALA A 76 22.79 15.90 -0.09
N TYR A 77 22.37 16.23 -1.31
CA TYR A 77 23.12 17.06 -2.25
C TYR A 77 22.99 18.57 -1.96
N SER A 78 21.83 19.03 -1.47
CA SER A 78 21.63 20.44 -1.15
C SER A 78 21.82 20.70 0.35
N LYS A 79 22.93 21.36 0.72
CA LYS A 79 23.14 21.86 2.09
C LYS A 79 22.07 22.85 2.56
N SER A 80 21.26 23.41 1.65
CA SER A 80 20.17 24.33 1.98
C SER A 80 18.82 23.64 2.25
N LEU A 81 18.70 22.34 1.93
CA LEU A 81 17.52 21.51 2.25
C LEU A 81 17.80 20.52 3.39
N GLN A 82 19.03 20.53 3.92
CA GLN A 82 19.34 19.79 5.14
C GLN A 82 18.63 20.48 6.31
N PRO A 83 17.92 19.71 7.16
CA PRO A 83 17.35 20.28 8.37
C PRO A 83 18.49 20.89 9.20
N ASP A 84 18.29 22.11 9.69
CA ASP A 84 19.27 22.79 10.54
C ASP A 84 19.69 21.90 11.72
N PRO A 85 20.97 21.95 12.15
CA PRO A 85 21.46 21.16 13.25
C PRO A 85 20.77 21.58 14.56
N CYS A 86 19.67 20.87 14.87
CA CYS A 86 18.97 20.76 16.15
C CYS A 86 19.37 21.79 17.23
N THR A 87 18.76 22.98 17.18
CA THR A 87 18.84 23.96 18.27
C THR A 87 17.57 23.85 19.13
N GLU A 88 17.54 22.84 20.01
CA GLU A 88 16.59 22.62 21.14
C GLU A 88 15.08 22.62 20.77
N SER A 89 14.34 21.51 20.77
CA SER A 89 14.27 20.41 21.73
C SER A 89 13.90 19.09 21.03
N THR A 90 14.54 17.99 21.47
CA THR A 90 14.30 16.60 21.04
C THR A 90 14.98 16.13 19.74
N CYS A 91 16.32 16.22 19.71
CA CYS A 91 17.13 15.38 18.81
C CYS A 91 17.03 13.91 19.28
N ILE A 92 16.22 13.10 18.61
CA ILE A 92 16.07 11.67 18.94
C ILE A 92 17.43 10.98 18.68
N LYS A 93 18.14 10.59 19.75
CA LYS A 93 19.51 10.05 19.65
C LYS A 93 19.54 8.53 19.86
N GLY A 94 20.43 7.87 19.11
CA GLY A 94 20.80 6.47 19.34
C GLY A 94 19.67 5.46 19.03
N ARG A 95 19.42 4.55 19.97
CA ARG A 95 18.54 3.36 19.77
C ARG A 95 17.07 3.73 19.50
N GLN A 96 16.57 4.82 20.08
CA GLN A 96 15.17 5.24 19.94
C GLN A 96 14.84 5.71 18.52
N ALA A 97 15.75 6.48 17.90
CA ALA A 97 15.61 6.91 16.51
C ALA A 97 15.64 5.71 15.57
N LEU A 98 16.56 4.78 15.78
CA LEU A 98 16.66 3.57 14.97
C LEU A 98 15.36 2.75 15.02
N MET A 99 14.79 2.52 16.20
CA MET A 99 13.53 1.79 16.35
C MET A 99 12.37 2.51 15.66
N LEU A 100 12.25 3.83 15.84
CA LEU A 100 11.21 4.64 15.22
C LEU A 100 11.31 4.59 13.69
N TYR A 101 12.47 4.93 13.11
CA TYR A 101 12.65 4.92 11.66
C TYR A 101 12.48 3.52 11.04
N THR A 102 12.97 2.47 11.71
CA THR A 102 12.77 1.09 11.24
C THR A 102 11.29 0.71 11.21
N SER A 103 10.54 1.06 12.26
CA SER A 103 9.10 0.79 12.31
C SER A 103 8.32 1.54 11.23
N LEU A 104 8.66 2.82 10.99
CA LEU A 104 8.06 3.61 9.93
C LEU A 104 8.37 3.02 8.55
N CYS A 105 9.62 2.62 8.28
CA CYS A 105 10.03 2.00 7.01
C CYS A 105 9.22 0.73 6.74
N LEU A 106 9.11 -0.14 7.74
CA LEU A 106 8.37 -1.39 7.63
C LEU A 106 6.87 -1.14 7.39
N GLN A 107 6.30 -0.12 8.06
CA GLN A 107 4.91 0.30 7.85
C GLN A 107 4.68 0.78 6.41
N ALA A 108 5.57 1.63 5.89
CA ALA A 108 5.44 2.18 4.54
C ALA A 108 5.55 1.09 3.46
N LEU A 109 6.50 0.17 3.61
CA LEU A 109 6.64 -1.00 2.73
C LEU A 109 5.41 -1.91 2.78
N GLY A 110 4.89 -2.17 3.99
CA GLY A 110 3.70 -3.00 4.18
C GLY A 110 2.44 -2.38 3.56
N ALA A 111 2.16 -1.12 3.88
CA ALA A 111 1.00 -0.40 3.36
C ALA A 111 1.07 -0.22 1.84
N GLY A 112 2.25 0.13 1.31
CA GLY A 112 2.45 0.28 -0.13
C GLY A 112 2.24 -1.02 -0.90
N GLY A 113 2.79 -2.14 -0.40
CA GLY A 113 2.62 -3.45 -1.03
C GLY A 113 1.18 -3.95 -1.03
N VAL A 114 0.46 -3.76 0.09
CA VAL A 114 -0.93 -4.16 0.22
C VAL A 114 -1.83 -3.31 -0.68
N LYS A 115 -1.73 -1.97 -0.62
CA LYS A 115 -2.57 -1.08 -1.44
C LYS A 115 -2.32 -1.25 -2.95
N GLY A 116 -1.07 -1.48 -3.35
CA GLY A 116 -0.71 -1.69 -4.76
C GLY A 116 -1.22 -3.02 -5.33
N SER A 117 -1.42 -4.04 -4.49
CA SER A 117 -1.83 -5.38 -4.94
C SER A 117 -3.32 -5.66 -4.79
N ILE A 118 -4.00 -5.07 -3.81
CA ILE A 118 -5.44 -5.33 -3.57
C ILE A 118 -6.31 -4.92 -4.77
N ALA A 119 -6.09 -3.71 -5.30
CA ALA A 119 -6.89 -3.22 -6.42
C ALA A 119 -6.72 -4.10 -7.66
N ALA A 120 -5.49 -4.55 -7.93
CA ALA A 120 -5.18 -5.50 -9.00
C ALA A 120 -5.85 -6.86 -8.77
N LEU A 121 -5.77 -7.41 -7.55
CA LEU A 121 -6.42 -8.68 -7.20
C LEU A 121 -7.93 -8.65 -7.43
N GLY A 122 -8.59 -7.55 -7.06
CA GLY A 122 -10.02 -7.37 -7.30
C GLY A 122 -10.36 -7.13 -8.77
N ALA A 123 -9.50 -6.43 -9.51
CA ALA A 123 -9.67 -6.24 -10.95
C ALA A 123 -9.55 -7.56 -11.73
N ASP A 124 -8.64 -8.45 -11.32
CA ASP A 124 -8.45 -9.78 -11.91
C ASP A 124 -9.68 -10.69 -11.79
N GLN A 125 -10.66 -10.32 -10.94
CA GLN A 125 -11.92 -11.06 -10.78
C GLN A 125 -12.93 -10.80 -11.90
N PHE A 126 -12.66 -9.86 -12.81
CA PHE A 126 -13.56 -9.49 -13.92
C PHE A 126 -12.88 -9.68 -15.28
N ASP A 127 -13.60 -10.25 -16.25
CA ASP A 127 -13.10 -10.42 -17.62
C ASP A 127 -13.16 -9.09 -18.40
N HIS A 128 -12.03 -8.66 -18.96
CA HIS A 128 -11.92 -7.40 -19.69
C HIS A 128 -12.42 -7.49 -21.14
N LYS A 129 -12.58 -8.72 -21.66
CA LYS A 129 -13.06 -8.95 -23.04
C LYS A 129 -14.58 -8.83 -23.17
N ASP A 130 -15.31 -8.88 -22.06
CA ASP A 130 -16.76 -8.75 -22.03
C ASP A 130 -17.18 -7.35 -21.57
N GLN A 131 -18.14 -6.74 -22.27
CA GLN A 131 -18.67 -5.42 -21.93
C GLN A 131 -19.28 -5.39 -20.52
N LYS A 132 -19.92 -6.49 -20.11
CA LYS A 132 -20.47 -6.64 -18.75
C LYS A 132 -19.37 -6.75 -17.68
N GLY A 133 -18.22 -7.34 -18.03
CA GLY A 133 -17.07 -7.45 -17.14
C GLY A 133 -16.39 -6.10 -16.89
N SER A 134 -16.21 -5.29 -17.94
CA SER A 134 -15.69 -3.92 -17.81
C SER A 134 -16.60 -3.01 -16.98
N GLN A 135 -17.93 -3.12 -17.15
CA GLN A 135 -18.88 -2.41 -16.28
C GLN A 135 -18.81 -2.90 -14.83
N GLY A 136 -18.68 -4.22 -14.61
CA GLY A 136 -18.48 -4.80 -13.29
C GLY A 136 -17.22 -4.32 -12.58
N LEU A 137 -16.12 -4.15 -13.33
CA LEU A 137 -14.86 -3.59 -12.84
C LEU A 137 -15.02 -2.13 -12.38
N ALA A 138 -15.69 -1.29 -13.17
CA ALA A 138 -15.95 0.10 -12.79
C ALA A 138 -16.80 0.18 -11.52
N SER A 139 -17.86 -0.62 -11.42
CA SER A 139 -18.66 -0.72 -10.20
C SER A 139 -17.85 -1.24 -9.01
N TYR A 140 -16.95 -2.22 -9.22
CA TYR A 140 -16.04 -2.70 -8.19
C TYR A 140 -15.15 -1.58 -7.64
N LEU A 141 -14.55 -0.76 -8.51
CA LEU A 141 -13.70 0.37 -8.07
C LEU A 141 -14.51 1.39 -7.26
N ASN A 142 -15.74 1.69 -7.67
CA ASN A 142 -16.63 2.57 -6.92
C ASN A 142 -16.98 1.99 -5.53
N TYR A 143 -17.32 0.71 -5.45
CA TYR A 143 -17.62 0.04 -4.18
C TYR A 143 -16.38 -0.11 -3.29
N TYR A 144 -15.21 -0.37 -3.88
CA TYR A 144 -13.95 -0.43 -3.16
C TYR A 144 -13.65 0.93 -2.52
N GLN A 145 -13.75 2.01 -3.29
CA GLN A 145 -13.55 3.37 -2.78
C GLN A 145 -14.55 3.72 -1.67
N PHE A 146 -15.82 3.35 -1.85
CA PHE A 146 -16.85 3.54 -0.82
C PHE A 146 -16.51 2.80 0.48
N SER A 147 -16.09 1.53 0.38
CA SER A 147 -15.68 0.73 1.55
C SER A 147 -14.45 1.32 2.26
N ALA A 148 -13.48 1.83 1.49
CA ALA A 148 -12.30 2.50 2.02
C ALA A 148 -12.68 3.77 2.79
N THR A 149 -13.60 4.59 2.26
CA THR A 149 -14.08 5.80 2.93
C THR A 149 -14.80 5.49 4.23
N ILE A 150 -15.65 4.46 4.28
CA ILE A 150 -16.28 4.01 5.54
C ILE A 150 -15.21 3.61 6.56
N GLY A 151 -14.20 2.87 6.11
CA GLY A 151 -13.07 2.49 6.97
C GLY A 151 -12.34 3.71 7.53
N SER A 152 -12.05 4.71 6.70
CA SER A 152 -11.43 5.96 7.13
C SER A 152 -12.24 6.71 8.19
N ILE A 153 -13.57 6.79 8.03
CA ILE A 153 -14.46 7.44 9.00
C ILE A 153 -14.40 6.75 10.36
N ILE A 154 -14.43 5.41 10.37
CA ILE A 154 -14.34 4.62 11.60
C ILE A 154 -12.95 4.78 12.25
N GLY A 155 -11.88 4.77 11.45
CA GLY A 155 -10.51 4.95 11.92
C GLY A 155 -10.31 6.30 12.62
N VAL A 156 -10.73 7.39 11.99
CA VAL A 156 -10.55 8.75 12.53
C VAL A 156 -11.50 9.09 13.68
N THR A 157 -12.67 8.45 13.76
CA THR A 157 -13.66 8.79 14.81
C THR A 157 -13.56 7.87 16.01
N GLY A 158 -13.59 6.55 15.78
CA GLY A 158 -13.65 5.56 16.84
C GLY A 158 -12.27 5.17 17.36
N VAL A 159 -11.38 4.75 16.47
CA VAL A 159 -10.05 4.24 16.85
C VAL A 159 -9.17 5.39 17.36
N ALA A 160 -9.26 6.56 16.73
CA ALA A 160 -8.55 7.78 17.13
C ALA A 160 -8.74 8.18 18.60
N TRP A 161 -9.92 7.90 19.16
CA TRP A 161 -10.29 8.27 20.53
C TRP A 161 -9.53 7.45 21.60
N VAL A 162 -9.11 6.23 21.28
CA VAL A 162 -8.52 5.29 22.25
C VAL A 162 -7.22 5.82 22.88
N PRO A 163 -6.17 6.19 22.11
CA PRO A 163 -4.93 6.65 22.72
C PRO A 163 -5.03 8.02 23.39
N MET A 164 -6.04 8.82 23.05
CA MET A 164 -6.30 10.10 23.73
C MET A 164 -6.83 9.92 25.16
N ASN A 165 -7.43 8.78 25.49
CA ASN A 165 -8.10 8.55 26.79
C ASN A 165 -7.49 7.42 27.63
N LYS A 166 -6.74 6.51 27.01
CA LYS A 166 -6.14 5.34 27.67
C LYS A 166 -4.62 5.42 27.61
N ASP A 167 -4.06 4.83 26.55
CA ASP A 167 -2.62 4.77 26.29
C ASP A 167 -2.36 4.65 24.79
N TRP A 168 -1.23 5.18 24.35
CA TRP A 168 -0.73 5.07 22.98
C TRP A 168 -0.58 3.63 22.50
N PHE A 169 -0.19 2.73 23.39
CA PHE A 169 -0.03 1.31 23.09
C PHE A 169 -1.31 0.68 22.52
N TRP A 170 -2.47 0.96 23.11
CA TRP A 170 -3.75 0.39 22.66
C TRP A 170 -4.13 0.89 21.27
N GLY A 171 -3.78 2.13 20.91
CA GLY A 171 -3.99 2.65 19.56
C GLY A 171 -3.24 1.83 18.50
N PHE A 172 -1.93 1.62 18.70
CA PHE A 172 -1.10 0.84 17.78
C PHE A 172 -1.48 -0.64 17.75
N PHE A 173 -1.82 -1.21 18.90
CA PHE A 173 -2.20 -2.62 19.02
C PHE A 173 -3.48 -2.94 18.23
N ILE A 174 -4.50 -2.07 18.31
CA ILE A 174 -5.74 -2.24 17.55
C ILE A 174 -5.48 -2.21 16.03
N GLY A 175 -4.61 -1.31 15.56
CA GLY A 175 -4.19 -1.26 14.16
C GLY A 175 -3.50 -2.55 13.68
N LEU A 176 -2.61 -3.11 14.49
CA LEU A 176 -1.94 -4.38 14.21
C LEU A 176 -2.94 -5.54 14.13
N VAL A 177 -3.85 -5.64 15.10
CA VAL A 177 -4.87 -6.69 15.13
C VAL A 177 -5.83 -6.58 13.93
N ALA A 178 -6.24 -5.37 13.56
CA ALA A 178 -7.08 -5.15 12.38
C ALA A 178 -6.39 -5.60 11.08
N ALA A 179 -5.10 -5.31 10.93
CA ALA A 179 -4.31 -5.76 9.79
C ALA A 179 -4.18 -7.30 9.73
N LEU A 180 -3.96 -7.96 10.88
CA LEU A 180 -3.92 -9.42 10.97
C LEU A 180 -5.25 -10.06 10.61
N ILE A 181 -6.37 -9.51 11.12
CA ILE A 181 -7.71 -9.97 10.77
C ILE A 181 -7.96 -9.81 9.27
N GLY A 182 -7.59 -8.66 8.69
CA GLY A 182 -7.69 -8.43 7.26
C GLY A 182 -6.94 -9.49 6.44
N PHE A 183 -5.70 -9.79 6.82
CA PHE A 183 -4.90 -10.83 6.15
C PHE A 183 -5.55 -12.21 6.24
N VAL A 184 -6.08 -12.59 7.41
CA VAL A 184 -6.81 -13.85 7.59
C VAL A 184 -8.06 -13.91 6.71
N VAL A 185 -8.86 -12.83 6.66
CA VAL A 185 -10.06 -12.75 5.81
C VAL A 185 -9.69 -12.91 4.33
N LEU A 186 -8.60 -12.28 3.88
CA LEU A 186 -8.10 -12.45 2.51
C LEU A 186 -7.67 -13.89 2.25
N ALA A 187 -6.94 -14.52 3.19
CA ALA A 187 -6.50 -15.90 3.05
C ALA A 187 -7.69 -16.88 2.96
N LEU A 188 -8.75 -16.64 3.72
CA LEU A 188 -9.99 -17.42 3.67
C LEU A 188 -10.75 -17.25 2.34
N GLY A 189 -10.53 -16.14 1.62
CA GLY A 189 -11.11 -15.88 0.30
C GLY A 189 -10.44 -16.67 -0.84
N LYS A 190 -9.27 -17.27 -0.61
CA LYS A 190 -8.49 -18.03 -1.62
C LYS A 190 -9.30 -18.99 -2.53
N PRO A 191 -10.24 -19.82 -2.04
CA PRO A 191 -11.00 -20.71 -2.91
C PRO A 191 -11.94 -19.99 -3.88
N PHE A 192 -12.34 -18.74 -3.59
CA PHE A 192 -13.25 -17.93 -4.39
C PHE A 192 -12.54 -17.10 -5.47
N TYR A 193 -11.24 -16.82 -5.30
CA TYR A 193 -10.47 -16.01 -6.24
C TYR A 193 -10.25 -16.73 -7.58
N CYS A 194 -10.40 -15.96 -8.65
CA CYS A 194 -9.91 -16.30 -9.98
C CYS A 194 -8.49 -15.75 -10.10
N PHE A 195 -7.53 -16.65 -10.35
CA PHE A 195 -6.14 -16.27 -10.64
C PHE A 195 -5.94 -16.28 -12.15
N GLN A 196 -5.47 -15.17 -12.70
CA GLN A 196 -5.04 -15.12 -14.10
C GLN A 196 -3.76 -15.93 -14.27
N PRO A 197 -3.55 -16.59 -15.42
CA PRO A 197 -2.27 -17.19 -15.75
C PRO A 197 -1.19 -16.10 -15.76
N LEU A 198 0.04 -16.43 -15.30
CA LEU A 198 1.13 -15.47 -15.21
C LEU A 198 1.37 -14.80 -16.56
N ALA A 199 1.02 -13.52 -16.68
CA ALA A 199 1.42 -12.70 -17.81
C ALA A 199 2.92 -12.42 -17.70
N ASN A 200 3.63 -12.40 -18.84
CA ASN A 200 5.03 -11.94 -18.88
C ASN A 200 5.11 -10.53 -18.27
N SER A 201 5.92 -10.37 -17.22
CA SER A 201 5.87 -9.15 -16.41
C SER A 201 6.29 -7.91 -17.24
N PRO A 202 5.61 -6.77 -17.09
CA PRO A 202 5.97 -5.53 -17.78
C PRO A 202 7.41 -5.10 -17.51
N ILE A 203 7.91 -5.38 -16.30
CA ILE A 203 9.30 -5.10 -15.90
C ILE A 203 10.28 -5.92 -16.73
N LEU A 204 9.99 -7.21 -16.98
CA LEU A 204 10.83 -8.04 -17.84
C LEU A 204 10.84 -7.53 -19.29
N ARG A 205 9.71 -7.02 -19.81
CA ARG A 205 9.66 -6.43 -21.15
C ARG A 205 10.49 -5.15 -21.24
N VAL A 206 10.45 -4.30 -20.24
CA VAL A 206 11.27 -3.06 -20.20
C VAL A 206 12.75 -3.40 -20.02
N SER A 207 13.09 -4.34 -19.14
CA SER A 207 14.50 -4.77 -18.96
C SER A 207 15.05 -5.41 -20.22
N GLN A 208 14.24 -6.20 -20.93
CA GLN A 208 14.58 -6.77 -22.22
C GLN A 208 14.88 -5.68 -23.26
N VAL A 209 14.02 -4.67 -23.41
CA VAL A 209 14.24 -3.58 -24.36
C VAL A 209 15.54 -2.80 -24.07
N ASN A 210 15.86 -2.54 -22.80
CA ASN A 210 17.14 -1.93 -22.43
C ASN A 210 18.33 -2.85 -22.74
N LEU A 211 18.22 -4.15 -22.43
CA LEU A 211 19.28 -5.12 -22.73
C LEU A 211 19.54 -5.21 -24.24
N TYR A 212 18.48 -5.26 -25.06
CA TYR A 212 18.57 -5.31 -26.52
C TYR A 212 19.11 -4.01 -27.13
N SER A 213 18.85 -2.86 -26.49
CA SER A 213 19.37 -1.56 -26.94
C SER A 213 20.86 -1.37 -26.59
N CYS A 214 21.35 -2.03 -25.53
CA CYS A 214 22.76 -2.02 -25.13
C CYS A 214 23.61 -3.12 -25.80
N LEU A 215 23.00 -4.09 -26.49
CA LEU A 215 23.73 -5.12 -27.22
C LEU A 215 24.22 -4.57 -28.58
N PRO A 216 25.49 -4.80 -28.97
CA PRO A 216 25.96 -4.45 -30.30
C PRO A 216 25.16 -5.21 -31.37
N SER A 217 24.85 -4.53 -32.47
CA SER A 217 23.99 -5.00 -33.57
C SER A 217 24.41 -6.33 -34.22
N SER A 218 25.58 -6.87 -33.90
CA SER A 218 26.04 -8.18 -34.37
C SER A 218 25.50 -9.38 -33.58
N LEU A 219 24.93 -9.18 -32.37
CA LEU A 219 24.36 -10.27 -31.56
C LEU A 219 22.83 -10.39 -31.60
N SER A 220 22.11 -9.40 -32.16
CA SER A 220 20.63 -9.43 -32.24
C SER A 220 20.05 -10.52 -33.16
N CYS A 221 20.88 -11.23 -33.93
CA CYS A 221 20.45 -12.34 -34.77
C CYS A 221 20.63 -13.73 -34.14
N ILE A 222 21.17 -13.84 -32.92
CA ILE A 222 21.49 -15.13 -32.27
C ILE A 222 20.47 -15.51 -31.18
N VAL A 223 19.60 -14.58 -30.76
CA VAL A 223 18.49 -14.81 -29.80
C VAL A 223 17.17 -14.67 -30.52
#